data_AF-A0A9D7K6L6-F1
#
_entry.id   AF-A0A9D7K6L6-F1
#
_cell.length_a   1.000
_cell.length_b   1.000
_cell.length_c   1.000
_cell.angle_alpha   90.00
_cell.angle_beta   90.00
_cell.angle_gamma   90.00
#
_symmetry.space_group_name_H-M   'P 1'
#
loop_
_entity.id
_entity.type
_entity.pdbx_description
1 polymer ?
#
loop_
_entity_poly.entity_id
_entity_poly.type
_entity_poly.pdbx_seq_one_letter_code
_entity_poly.pdbx_strand_id
1 'polypeptide(L)'
;MNEGSGSGGALSGILGSFGLGKGGKINLDKIVELSRSRNIQQKVLFQKLELDTFSGKPDYIANHIIVLHELDKKWSNKNKDWTGFRFKNENISGFSAEELQALKMLHGKIVGGKNVKNNIFSNGFNEDTGILTITATTPVEQLSIEFCKLVYEELKNIIW
;
A
#
# COMPACT_ATOMS: atom_id res chain seq x y z
N MET A 1 -36.35 15.98 -2.38
CA MET A 1 -35.82 14.64 -2.69
C MET A 1 -34.97 14.72 -3.94
N ASN A 2 -33.64 14.68 -3.79
CA ASN A 2 -32.75 13.71 -4.45
C ASN A 2 -31.38 13.83 -3.75
N GLU A 3 -30.82 12.68 -3.38
CA GLU A 3 -29.76 12.50 -2.41
C GLU A 3 -28.38 12.68 -3.06
N GLY A 4 -27.58 13.59 -2.50
CA GLY A 4 -26.15 13.66 -2.76
C GLY A 4 -25.47 12.46 -2.13
N SER A 5 -24.92 11.59 -2.97
CA SER A 5 -24.17 10.38 -2.63
C SER A 5 -23.08 10.65 -1.60
N GLY A 6 -23.36 10.28 -0.35
CA GLY A 6 -22.42 10.29 0.75
C GLY A 6 -21.37 9.19 0.58
N SER A 7 -20.12 9.60 0.32
CA SER A 7 -18.94 8.74 0.54
C SER A 7 -17.99 9.28 1.64
N GLY A 8 -18.36 10.38 2.30
CA GLY A 8 -17.56 11.02 3.36
C GLY A 8 -18.05 10.78 4.81
N GLY A 9 -19.19 10.11 5.00
CA GLY A 9 -19.85 10.02 6.32
C GLY A 9 -19.12 9.14 7.35
N ALA A 10 -18.44 8.08 6.90
CA ALA A 10 -17.74 7.15 7.80
C ALA A 10 -16.42 7.74 8.36
N LEU A 11 -15.79 8.64 7.60
CA LEU A 11 -14.53 9.30 8.01
C LEU A 11 -14.79 10.48 8.96
N SER A 12 -15.95 11.17 8.83
CA SER A 12 -16.34 12.27 9.73
C SER A 12 -16.58 11.83 11.17
N GLY A 13 -17.09 10.60 11.38
CA GLY A 13 -17.22 10.00 12.72
C GLY A 13 -15.89 9.59 13.36
N ILE A 14 -14.83 9.43 12.57
CA ILE A 14 -13.48 9.14 13.09
C ILE A 14 -12.83 10.43 13.59
N LEU A 15 -13.01 11.56 12.90
CA LEU A 15 -12.52 12.88 13.29
C LEU A 15 -13.17 13.44 14.58
N GLY A 16 -14.44 13.10 14.85
CA GLY A 16 -15.11 13.46 16.11
C GLY A 16 -14.46 12.87 17.37
N SER A 17 -13.60 11.86 17.22
CA SER A 17 -12.81 11.26 18.30
C SER A 17 -11.40 11.86 18.47
N PHE A 18 -10.97 12.77 17.59
CA PHE A 18 -9.59 13.27 17.54
C PHE A 18 -9.35 14.59 18.30
N GLY A 19 -10.38 15.37 18.65
CA GLY A 19 -10.11 16.69 19.22
C GLY A 19 -11.30 17.39 19.87
N LEU A 20 -11.65 17.01 21.11
CA LEU A 20 -12.07 17.87 22.22
C LEU A 20 -12.85 17.03 23.25
N GLY A 21 -12.28 16.89 24.45
CA GLY A 21 -13.02 16.46 25.63
C GLY A 21 -12.76 15.01 26.03
N LYS A 22 -12.02 14.85 27.14
CA LYS A 22 -11.99 13.69 28.04
C LYS A 22 -12.03 12.30 27.38
N GLY A 23 -10.85 11.72 27.16
CA GLY A 23 -10.67 10.26 27.29
C GLY A 23 -11.12 9.37 26.12
N GLY A 24 -11.18 9.87 24.89
CA GLY A 24 -11.34 9.02 23.72
C GLY A 24 -10.03 8.34 23.33
N LYS A 25 -9.91 7.02 23.55
CA LYS A 25 -8.78 6.22 23.03
C LYS A 25 -8.70 6.42 21.51
N ILE A 26 -7.55 6.88 21.01
CA ILE A 26 -7.23 6.76 19.59
C ILE A 26 -7.45 5.29 19.24
N ASN A 27 -8.29 5.02 18.23
CA ASN A 27 -8.55 3.65 17.83
C ASN A 27 -7.39 3.19 16.94
N LEU A 28 -6.25 2.93 17.59
CA LEU A 28 -4.93 2.68 17.00
C LEU A 28 -4.93 1.42 16.11
N ASP A 29 -5.81 0.47 16.43
CA ASP A 29 -6.15 -0.67 15.58
C ASP A 29 -6.60 -0.24 14.18
N LYS A 30 -7.35 0.88 14.07
CA LYS A 30 -7.74 1.42 12.76
C LYS A 30 -6.54 1.94 11.98
N ILE A 31 -5.51 2.51 12.62
CA ILE A 31 -4.31 2.99 11.92
C ILE A 31 -3.50 1.80 11.37
N VAL A 32 -3.37 0.75 12.19
CA VAL A 32 -2.74 -0.52 11.78
C VAL A 32 -3.50 -1.14 10.60
N GLU A 33 -4.82 -1.19 10.64
CA GLU A 33 -5.65 -1.70 9.53
C GLU A 33 -5.58 -0.81 8.28
N LEU A 34 -5.67 0.52 8.44
CA LEU A 34 -5.63 1.48 7.34
C LEU A 34 -4.30 1.42 6.58
N SER A 35 -3.18 1.28 7.28
CA SER A 35 -1.86 1.19 6.64
C SER A 35 -1.67 -0.06 5.80
N ARG A 36 -2.44 -1.14 6.05
CA ARG A 36 -2.49 -2.35 5.19
C ARG A 36 -3.62 -2.31 4.17
N SER A 37 -4.47 -1.29 4.21
CA SER A 37 -5.63 -1.20 3.33
C SER A 37 -5.20 -1.06 1.88
N ARG A 38 -6.02 -1.64 0.99
CA ARG A 38 -5.80 -1.55 -0.46
C ARG A 38 -5.72 -0.10 -0.95
N ASN A 39 -6.47 0.82 -0.34
CA ASN A 39 -6.45 2.24 -0.73
C ASN A 39 -5.07 2.87 -0.51
N ILE A 40 -4.49 2.73 0.69
CA ILE A 40 -3.15 3.24 0.98
C ILE A 40 -2.10 2.59 0.08
N GLN A 41 -2.14 1.26 0.00
CA GLN A 41 -1.17 0.52 -0.80
C GLN A 41 -1.21 0.93 -2.27
N GLN A 42 -2.39 1.15 -2.86
CA GLN A 42 -2.51 1.62 -4.23
C GLN A 42 -1.91 3.01 -4.44
N LYS A 43 -2.19 3.96 -3.54
CA LYS A 43 -1.61 5.31 -3.64
C LYS A 43 -0.09 5.29 -3.61
N VAL A 44 0.50 4.46 -2.74
CA VAL A 44 1.95 4.30 -2.64
C VAL A 44 2.52 3.58 -3.87
N LEU A 45 1.90 2.47 -4.29
CA LEU A 45 2.43 1.61 -5.37
C LEU A 45 2.51 2.30 -6.73
N PHE A 46 1.63 3.27 -6.98
CA PHE A 46 1.61 4.01 -8.24
C PHE A 46 2.28 5.38 -8.16
N GLN A 47 3.01 5.68 -7.07
CA GLN A 47 4.03 6.73 -7.10
C GLN A 47 5.18 6.31 -8.00
N LYS A 48 5.74 7.28 -8.72
CA LYS A 48 6.96 7.08 -9.50
C LYS A 48 8.17 7.36 -8.64
N LEU A 49 9.15 6.49 -8.72
CA LEU A 49 10.42 6.61 -8.02
C LEU A 49 11.57 6.32 -8.97
N GLU A 50 12.63 7.11 -8.84
CA GLU A 50 13.91 6.85 -9.49
C GLU A 50 14.78 6.04 -8.53
N LEU A 51 15.21 4.85 -8.96
CA LEU A 51 16.09 4.00 -8.18
C LEU A 51 17.44 3.89 -8.88
N ASP A 52 18.52 4.06 -8.14
CA ASP A 52 19.89 3.95 -8.69
C ASP A 52 20.16 2.56 -9.28
N THR A 53 19.60 1.52 -8.65
CA THR A 53 19.63 0.12 -9.16
C THR A 53 19.05 -0.02 -10.57
N PHE A 54 18.19 0.91 -10.99
CA PHE A 54 17.59 0.98 -12.33
C PHE A 54 18.07 2.20 -13.12
N SER A 55 19.32 2.62 -12.89
CA SER A 55 19.97 3.74 -13.59
C SER A 55 19.20 5.07 -13.47
N GLY A 56 18.48 5.27 -12.36
CA GLY A 56 17.70 6.48 -12.12
C GLY A 56 16.47 6.62 -13.02
N LYS A 57 16.05 5.59 -13.76
CA LYS A 57 14.87 5.69 -14.60
C LYS A 57 13.59 5.73 -13.73
N PRO A 58 12.72 6.76 -13.88
CA PRO A 58 11.48 6.82 -13.13
C PRO A 58 10.52 5.74 -13.61
N ASP A 59 9.99 4.97 -12.67
CA ASP A 59 8.93 3.98 -12.89
C ASP A 59 8.07 3.85 -11.63
N TYR A 60 6.89 3.23 -11.74
CA TYR A 60 6.03 2.97 -10.60
C TYR A 60 6.73 2.05 -9.60
N ILE A 61 6.55 2.33 -8.31
CA ILE A 61 7.00 1.45 -7.21
C ILE A 61 6.50 0.01 -7.42
N ALA A 62 5.27 -0.16 -7.91
CA ALA A 62 4.71 -1.46 -8.29
C ALA A 62 5.59 -2.22 -9.28
N ASN A 63 6.07 -1.54 -10.32
CA ASN A 63 6.92 -2.12 -11.36
C ASN A 63 8.29 -2.48 -10.81
N HIS A 64 8.91 -1.59 -10.02
CA HIS A 64 10.16 -1.88 -9.32
C HIS A 64 10.07 -3.14 -8.46
N ILE A 65 9.00 -3.28 -7.68
CA ILE A 65 8.75 -4.47 -6.85
C ILE A 65 8.61 -5.73 -7.71
N ILE A 66 7.88 -5.66 -8.83
CA ILE A 66 7.73 -6.80 -9.75
C ILE A 66 9.09 -7.26 -10.26
N VAL A 67 9.95 -6.33 -10.67
CA VAL A 67 11.30 -6.64 -11.18
C VAL A 67 12.16 -7.26 -10.09
N LEU A 68 12.31 -6.56 -8.95
CA LEU A 68 13.23 -6.94 -7.88
C LEU A 68 12.91 -8.29 -7.26
N HIS A 69 11.64 -8.66 -7.24
CA HIS A 69 11.20 -9.94 -6.72
C HIS A 69 10.90 -10.99 -7.79
N GLU A 70 11.15 -10.68 -9.08
CA GLU A 70 10.85 -11.53 -10.24
C GLU A 70 9.39 -12.06 -10.21
N LEU A 71 8.45 -11.19 -9.86
CA LEU A 71 7.06 -11.60 -9.62
C LEU A 71 6.37 -12.01 -10.90
N ASP A 72 6.69 -11.36 -12.02
CA ASP A 72 6.21 -11.72 -13.34
C ASP A 72 6.51 -13.19 -13.67
N LYS A 73 7.77 -13.63 -13.48
CA LYS A 73 8.16 -15.04 -13.66
C LYS A 73 7.46 -15.98 -12.68
N LYS A 74 7.28 -15.55 -11.43
CA LYS A 74 6.64 -16.35 -10.37
C LYS A 74 5.13 -16.50 -10.54
N TRP A 75 4.48 -15.54 -11.21
CA TRP A 75 3.06 -15.60 -11.52
C TRP A 75 2.78 -16.40 -12.79
N SER A 76 3.75 -16.44 -13.72
CA SER A 76 3.67 -17.27 -14.93
C SER A 76 3.46 -18.74 -14.61
N ASN A 77 2.52 -19.34 -15.32
CA ASN A 77 2.22 -20.76 -15.24
C ASN A 77 1.63 -21.25 -16.57
N LYS A 78 1.30 -22.54 -16.66
CA LYS A 78 0.77 -23.16 -17.89
C LYS A 78 -0.46 -22.47 -18.49
N ASN A 79 -1.24 -21.75 -17.70
CA ASN A 79 -2.47 -21.09 -18.15
C ASN A 79 -2.25 -19.64 -18.59
N LYS A 80 -1.17 -19.00 -18.13
CA LYS A 80 -0.91 -17.59 -18.40
C LYS A 80 0.56 -17.24 -18.18
N ASP A 81 1.16 -16.60 -19.18
CA ASP A 81 2.49 -16.00 -19.06
C ASP A 81 2.37 -14.52 -18.68
N TRP A 82 3.03 -14.16 -17.59
CA TRP A 82 3.14 -12.80 -17.06
C TRP A 82 4.52 -12.19 -17.31
N THR A 83 5.45 -12.92 -17.92
CA THR A 83 6.84 -12.48 -18.09
C THR A 83 6.90 -11.10 -18.76
N GLY A 84 7.61 -10.16 -18.14
CA GLY A 84 7.70 -8.78 -18.63
C GLY A 84 6.50 -7.90 -18.32
N PHE A 85 5.51 -8.38 -17.56
CA PHE A 85 4.36 -7.56 -17.15
C PHE A 85 4.80 -6.30 -16.40
N ARG A 86 4.23 -5.17 -16.80
CA ARG A 86 4.39 -3.86 -16.16
C ARG A 86 3.04 -3.12 -16.19
N PHE A 87 2.73 -2.44 -15.10
CA PHE A 87 1.62 -1.48 -15.08
C PHE A 87 1.95 -0.31 -16.00
N LYS A 88 0.95 0.13 -16.78
CA LYS A 88 1.12 1.22 -17.76
C LYS A 88 0.42 2.51 -17.35
N ASN A 89 -0.49 2.43 -16.38
CA ASN A 89 -1.24 3.57 -15.88
C ASN A 89 -1.48 3.41 -14.37
N GLU A 90 -1.73 4.53 -13.67
CA GLU A 90 -2.06 4.55 -12.24
C GLU A 90 -3.57 4.51 -11.94
N ASN A 91 -4.42 4.75 -12.94
CA ASN A 91 -5.86 4.88 -12.73
C ASN A 91 -6.55 3.52 -12.74
N ILE A 92 -6.81 2.99 -11.55
CA ILE A 92 -7.47 1.68 -11.34
C ILE A 92 -8.80 1.55 -12.08
N SER A 93 -9.58 2.63 -12.24
CA SER A 93 -10.85 2.57 -12.98
C SER A 93 -10.68 2.26 -14.46
N GLY A 94 -9.50 2.54 -15.02
CA GLY A 94 -9.10 2.21 -16.39
C GLY A 94 -8.28 0.93 -16.51
N PHE A 95 -8.06 0.18 -15.42
CA PHE A 95 -7.25 -1.03 -15.47
C PHE A 95 -7.93 -2.12 -16.28
N SER A 96 -7.14 -2.77 -17.13
CA SER A 96 -7.54 -4.01 -17.77
C SER A 96 -7.78 -5.13 -16.73
N ALA A 97 -8.48 -6.19 -17.15
CA ALA A 97 -8.64 -7.38 -16.31
C ALA A 97 -7.30 -7.97 -15.85
N GLU A 98 -6.26 -7.86 -16.69
CA GLU A 98 -4.90 -8.31 -16.36
C GLU A 98 -4.25 -7.43 -15.30
N GLU A 99 -4.34 -6.10 -15.42
CA GLU A 99 -3.81 -5.17 -14.42
C GLU A 99 -4.54 -5.31 -13.08
N LEU A 100 -5.85 -5.52 -13.08
CA LEU A 100 -6.61 -5.78 -11.85
C LEU A 100 -6.16 -7.08 -11.16
N GLN A 101 -5.91 -8.13 -11.95
CA GLN A 101 -5.41 -9.39 -11.45
C GLN A 101 -3.97 -9.26 -10.91
N ALA A 102 -3.07 -8.60 -11.64
CA ALA A 102 -1.72 -8.30 -11.19
C ALA A 102 -1.72 -7.50 -9.89
N LEU A 103 -2.58 -6.48 -9.78
CA LEU A 103 -2.70 -5.66 -8.57
C LEU A 103 -3.16 -6.49 -7.37
N LYS A 104 -4.03 -7.47 -7.58
CA LYS A 104 -4.44 -8.43 -6.52
C LYS A 104 -3.28 -9.31 -6.07
N MET A 105 -2.51 -9.87 -6.99
CA MET A 105 -1.36 -10.71 -6.67
C MET A 105 -0.25 -9.90 -5.97
N LEU A 106 0.04 -8.71 -6.48
CA LEU A 106 1.01 -7.78 -5.91
C LEU A 106 0.63 -7.34 -4.50
N HIS A 107 -0.64 -6.98 -4.26
CA HIS A 107 -1.13 -6.64 -2.92
C HIS A 107 -0.88 -7.80 -1.93
N GLY A 108 -1.15 -9.04 -2.33
CA GLY A 108 -0.86 -10.22 -1.51
C GLY A 108 0.62 -10.39 -1.16
N LYS A 109 1.54 -10.03 -2.08
CA LYS A 109 2.98 -10.02 -1.81
C LYS A 109 3.38 -8.90 -0.84
N ILE A 110 2.70 -7.75 -0.91
CA ILE A 110 3.05 -6.58 -0.09
C ILE A 110 2.60 -6.76 1.35
N VAL A 111 1.31 -6.93 1.60
CA VAL A 111 0.79 -6.97 2.98
C VAL A 111 0.73 -8.37 3.56
N GLY A 112 1.00 -9.40 2.74
CA GLY A 112 0.90 -10.80 3.12
C GLY A 112 -0.53 -11.33 3.15
N GLY A 113 -0.68 -12.49 3.78
CA GLY A 113 -1.94 -13.21 3.98
C GLY A 113 -1.67 -14.46 4.81
N LYS A 114 -2.70 -15.26 5.13
CA LYS A 114 -2.57 -16.44 6.03
C LYS A 114 -1.42 -17.40 5.67
N ASN A 115 -1.00 -17.44 4.41
CA ASN A 115 0.04 -18.35 3.90
C ASN A 115 1.21 -17.66 3.19
N VAL A 116 1.34 -16.33 3.26
CA VAL A 116 2.44 -15.61 2.60
C VAL A 116 3.58 -15.39 3.58
N LYS A 117 4.70 -16.11 3.38
CA LYS A 117 5.95 -15.83 4.08
C LYS A 117 6.69 -14.69 3.36
N ASN A 118 7.39 -13.84 4.11
CA ASN A 118 8.23 -12.75 3.59
C ASN A 118 7.42 -11.71 2.78
N ASN A 119 6.35 -11.19 3.37
CA ASN A 119 5.65 -10.01 2.87
C ASN A 119 6.58 -8.78 2.89
N ILE A 120 6.38 -7.85 1.96
CA ILE A 120 7.24 -6.66 1.85
C ILE A 120 6.96 -5.69 2.98
N PHE A 121 5.68 -5.48 3.30
CA PHE A 121 5.21 -4.48 4.24
C PHE A 121 4.59 -5.15 5.45
N SER A 122 5.05 -4.75 6.63
CA SER A 122 4.45 -5.08 7.91
C SER A 122 4.35 -3.83 8.78
N ASN A 123 3.51 -3.91 9.78
CA ASN A 123 3.35 -2.87 10.77
C ASN A 123 3.13 -3.51 12.13
N GLY A 124 3.32 -2.72 13.17
CA GLY A 124 3.06 -3.11 14.54
C GLY A 124 2.76 -1.87 15.36
N PHE A 125 2.01 -2.07 16.43
CA PHE A 125 1.72 -1.03 17.38
C PHE A 125 1.94 -1.58 18.78
N ASN A 126 2.62 -0.79 19.61
CA ASN A 126 2.80 -1.10 21.02
C ASN A 126 1.84 -0.21 21.83
N GLU A 127 0.82 -0.83 22.43
CA GLU A 127 -0.20 -0.12 23.22
C GLU A 127 0.36 0.55 24.47
N ASP A 128 1.39 -0.03 25.07
CA ASP A 128 2.00 0.48 26.31
C ASP A 128 2.82 1.75 26.04
N THR A 129 3.54 1.79 24.90
CA THR A 129 4.42 2.92 24.56
C THR A 129 3.80 3.92 23.59
N GLY A 130 2.69 3.55 22.92
CA GLY A 130 2.07 4.37 21.89
C GLY A 130 2.86 4.43 20.58
N ILE A 131 3.87 3.57 20.40
CA ILE A 131 4.75 3.60 19.23
C ILE A 131 4.15 2.78 18.08
N LEU A 132 3.94 3.44 16.94
CA LEU A 132 3.67 2.80 15.66
C LEU A 132 4.99 2.45 14.95
N THR A 133 5.14 1.21 14.55
CA THR A 133 6.26 0.74 13.73
C THR A 133 5.75 0.35 12.35
N ILE A 134 6.40 0.89 11.32
CA ILE A 134 6.18 0.55 9.91
C ILE A 134 7.47 -0.04 9.37
N THR A 135 7.38 -1.17 8.68
CA THR A 135 8.56 -1.84 8.13
C THR A 135 8.29 -2.28 6.70
N ALA A 136 9.17 -1.86 5.80
CA ALA A 136 9.25 -2.36 4.44
C ALA A 136 10.59 -3.08 4.24
N THR A 137 10.57 -4.21 3.52
CA THR A 137 11.77 -4.99 3.23
C THR A 137 11.82 -5.36 1.75
N THR A 138 12.79 -4.78 1.04
CA THR A 138 13.07 -5.03 -0.37
C THR A 138 14.57 -5.28 -0.58
N PRO A 139 14.98 -5.92 -1.70
CA PRO A 139 16.40 -6.10 -2.00
C PRO A 139 17.20 -4.80 -2.16
N VAL A 140 16.51 -3.67 -2.41
CA VAL A 140 17.10 -2.34 -2.56
C VAL A 140 16.72 -1.49 -1.35
N GLU A 141 17.71 -0.99 -0.61
CA GLU A 141 17.52 -0.21 0.61
C GLU A 141 16.72 1.09 0.36
N GLN A 142 17.08 1.83 -0.69
CA GLN A 142 16.39 3.07 -1.09
C GLN A 142 14.88 2.83 -1.24
N LEU A 143 14.48 1.74 -1.89
CA LEU A 143 13.07 1.41 -2.06
C LEU A 143 12.39 1.10 -0.72
N SER A 144 13.06 0.40 0.22
CA SER A 144 12.51 0.13 1.55
C SER A 144 12.25 1.44 2.32
N ILE A 145 13.21 2.36 2.28
CA ILE A 145 13.10 3.66 2.97
C ILE A 145 11.96 4.49 2.38
N GLU A 146 11.94 4.66 1.06
CA GLU A 146 10.93 5.48 0.38
C GLU A 146 9.53 4.89 0.52
N PHE A 147 9.39 3.55 0.49
CA PHE A 147 8.11 2.91 0.72
C PHE A 147 7.56 3.22 2.13
N CYS A 148 8.39 3.13 3.17
CA CYS A 148 7.98 3.47 4.53
C CYS A 148 7.54 4.94 4.65
N LYS A 149 8.31 5.86 4.08
CA LYS A 149 7.98 7.31 4.10
C LYS A 149 6.65 7.59 3.42
N LEU A 150 6.42 7.02 2.23
CA LEU A 150 5.19 7.24 1.48
C LEU A 150 3.96 6.67 2.22
N VAL A 151 4.08 5.48 2.82
CA VAL A 151 2.99 4.95 3.66
C VAL A 151 2.71 5.86 4.85
N TYR A 152 3.76 6.36 5.52
CA TYR A 152 3.61 7.28 6.64
C TYR A 152 2.90 8.59 6.24
N GLU A 153 3.30 9.20 5.13
CA GLU A 153 2.66 10.44 4.65
C GLU A 153 1.19 10.21 4.27
N GLU A 154 0.87 9.08 3.65
CA GLU A 154 -0.53 8.75 3.34
C GLU A 154 -1.39 8.53 4.60
N LEU A 155 -0.84 7.93 5.65
CA LEU A 155 -1.53 7.79 6.93
C LEU A 155 -1.73 9.14 7.61
N LYS A 156 -0.69 9.97 7.61
CA LYS A 156 -0.72 11.32 8.17
C LYS A 156 -1.82 12.15 7.50
N ASN A 157 -1.94 12.11 6.17
CA ASN A 157 -2.99 12.82 5.41
C ASN A 157 -4.43 12.36 5.70
N ILE A 158 -4.62 11.18 6.28
CA ILE A 158 -5.94 10.67 6.66
C ILE A 158 -6.28 11.03 8.10
N ILE A 159 -5.26 11.12 8.96
CA ILE A 159 -5.43 11.31 10.40
C ILE A 159 -5.52 12.80 10.77
N TRP A 160 -4.81 13.66 10.05
CA TRP A 160 -4.68 15.10 10.29
C TRP A 160 -5.25 15.91 9.13
#